data_AF-A0AAP0R5Z8-F1
#
_entry.id   AF-A0AAP0R5Z8-F1
#
_cell.length_a   1.000
_cell.length_b   1.000
_cell.length_c   1.000
_cell.angle_alpha   90.00
_cell.angle_beta   90.00
_cell.angle_gamma   90.00
#
_symmetry.space_group_name_H-M   'P 1'
#
loop_
_entity.id
_entity.type
_entity.pdbx_description
1 polymer ?
#
loop_
_entity_poly.entity_id
_entity_poly.type
_entity_poly.pdbx_seq_one_letter_code
_entity_poly.pdbx_strand_id
1 'polypeptide(L)'
;MRFPEPILKKLNAKGIMKPTPIQVQGLPVISSGRDMIGIAFTGSGKTLVFVLPMIMLALQEEVIMPIVPGEGPFGLVICPSRELARQTYEVVEQFLIPLREYRYPEVRSLLCIGGD
;
A
#
# COMPACT_ATOMS: atom_id res chain seq x y z
N MET A 1 -5.29 7.85 -10.34
CA MET A 1 -3.94 7.29 -10.14
C MET A 1 -3.68 6.23 -11.20
N ARG A 2 -2.52 6.26 -11.86
CA ARG A 2 -2.07 5.18 -12.76
C ARG A 2 -0.99 4.39 -12.04
N PHE A 3 -1.11 3.08 -11.98
CA PHE A 3 -0.10 2.24 -11.32
C PHE A 3 1.09 1.98 -12.26
N PRO A 4 2.32 2.01 -11.73
CA PRO A 4 3.51 1.57 -12.46
C PRO A 4 3.42 0.13 -12.96
N GLU A 5 4.14 -0.17 -14.03
CA GLU A 5 4.28 -1.52 -14.58
C GLU A 5 4.64 -2.60 -13.54
N PRO A 6 5.63 -2.41 -12.63
CA PRO A 6 5.95 -3.42 -11.60
C PRO A 6 4.76 -3.78 -10.71
N ILE A 7 3.92 -2.80 -10.36
CA ILE A 7 2.71 -3.04 -9.55
C ILE A 7 1.69 -3.84 -10.36
N LEU A 8 1.45 -3.47 -11.62
CA LEU A 8 0.52 -4.18 -12.50
C LEU A 8 0.97 -5.63 -12.74
N LYS A 9 2.26 -5.85 -12.99
CA LYS A 9 2.85 -7.20 -13.11
C LYS A 9 2.67 -8.00 -11.83
N LYS A 10 2.88 -7.40 -10.65
CA LYS A 10 2.66 -8.06 -9.37
C LYS A 10 1.19 -8.42 -9.14
N LEU A 11 0.26 -7.54 -9.49
CA LEU A 11 -1.19 -7.81 -9.42
C LEU A 11 -1.58 -9.01 -10.30
N ASN A 12 -1.12 -9.01 -11.57
CA ASN A 12 -1.35 -10.13 -12.49
C ASN A 12 -0.75 -11.44 -11.97
N ALA A 13 0.48 -11.42 -11.44
CA ALA A 13 1.13 -12.60 -10.86
C ALA A 13 0.36 -13.15 -9.63
N LYS A 14 -0.37 -12.29 -8.91
CA LYS A 14 -1.27 -12.70 -7.82
C LYS A 14 -2.67 -13.12 -8.29
N GLY A 15 -2.91 -13.18 -9.60
CA GLY A 15 -4.21 -13.52 -10.19
C GLY A 15 -5.26 -12.39 -10.08
N ILE A 16 -4.84 -11.17 -9.74
CA ILE A 16 -5.72 -10.02 -9.57
C ILE A 16 -5.86 -9.31 -10.92
N MET A 17 -6.67 -9.89 -11.80
CA MET A 17 -6.86 -9.41 -13.17
C MET A 17 -7.88 -8.27 -13.29
N LYS A 18 -8.81 -8.18 -12.33
CA LYS A 18 -9.87 -7.17 -12.30
C LYS A 18 -10.05 -6.65 -10.87
N PRO A 19 -10.27 -5.35 -10.68
CA PRO A 19 -10.52 -4.79 -9.35
C PRO A 19 -11.84 -5.30 -8.78
N THR A 20 -11.89 -5.53 -7.46
CA THR A 20 -13.12 -5.86 -6.74
C THR A 20 -14.02 -4.62 -6.57
N PRO A 21 -15.31 -4.76 -6.23
CA PRO A 21 -16.21 -3.60 -6.09
C PRO A 21 -15.69 -2.52 -5.14
N ILE A 22 -15.10 -2.89 -4.00
CA ILE A 22 -14.51 -1.93 -3.05
C ILE A 22 -13.28 -1.22 -3.63
N GLN A 23 -12.53 -1.88 -4.53
CA GLN A 23 -11.37 -1.29 -5.21
C GLN A 23 -11.79 -0.35 -6.33
N VAL A 24 -12.81 -0.71 -7.11
CA VAL A 24 -13.38 0.14 -8.18
C VAL A 24 -13.79 1.51 -7.63
N GLN A 25 -14.40 1.54 -6.46
CA GLN A 25 -14.85 2.80 -5.83
C GLN A 25 -13.79 3.43 -4.94
N GLY A 26 -13.09 2.62 -4.13
CA GLY A 26 -12.19 3.15 -3.11
C GLY A 26 -10.88 3.70 -3.65
N LEU A 27 -10.30 3.08 -4.70
CA LEU A 27 -9.03 3.55 -5.25
C LEU A 27 -9.13 4.97 -5.83
N PRO A 28 -10.15 5.33 -6.63
CA PRO A 28 -10.33 6.71 -7.08
C PRO A 28 -10.56 7.70 -5.94
N VAL A 29 -11.36 7.33 -4.92
CA VAL A 29 -11.66 8.20 -3.78
C VAL A 29 -10.39 8.57 -3.02
N ILE A 30 -9.61 7.57 -2.60
CA ILE A 30 -8.36 7.82 -1.85
C ILE A 30 -7.34 8.55 -2.72
N SER A 31 -7.23 8.19 -4.01
CA SER A 31 -6.34 8.88 -4.95
C SER A 31 -6.68 10.36 -5.17
N SER A 32 -7.91 10.78 -4.81
CA SER A 32 -8.34 12.18 -4.89
C SER A 32 -8.08 12.96 -3.59
N GLY A 33 -7.42 12.35 -2.60
CA GLY A 33 -7.15 12.97 -1.30
C GLY A 33 -8.39 13.07 -0.40
N ARG A 34 -9.39 12.22 -0.64
CA ARG A 34 -10.64 12.22 0.13
C ARG A 34 -10.63 11.12 1.20
N ASP A 35 -11.17 11.45 2.35
CA ASP A 35 -11.47 10.48 3.39
C ASP A 35 -12.53 9.49 2.93
N MET A 36 -12.41 8.24 3.38
CA MET A 36 -13.28 7.14 2.99
C MET A 36 -13.66 6.28 4.19
N ILE A 37 -14.96 6.02 4.35
CA ILE A 37 -15.46 4.95 5.21
C ILE A 37 -15.75 3.73 4.34
N GLY A 38 -14.91 2.69 4.47
CA GLY A 38 -15.04 1.46 3.69
C GLY A 38 -15.79 0.37 4.44
N ILE A 39 -17.09 0.20 4.17
CA ILE A 39 -17.88 -0.91 4.72
C ILE A 39 -17.67 -2.15 3.84
N ALA A 40 -16.73 -3.01 4.23
CA ALA A 40 -16.38 -4.20 3.46
C ALA A 40 -15.90 -5.37 4.34
N PHE A 41 -16.33 -6.59 4.01
CA PHE A 41 -15.97 -7.80 4.74
C PHE A 41 -14.53 -8.28 4.45
N THR A 42 -14.01 -9.22 5.23
CA THR A 42 -12.69 -9.84 4.98
C THR A 42 -12.72 -10.64 3.70
N GLY A 43 -11.67 -10.56 2.87
CA GLY A 43 -11.65 -11.18 1.53
C GLY A 43 -12.26 -10.31 0.41
N SER A 44 -12.90 -9.18 0.73
CA SER A 44 -13.42 -8.22 -0.28
C SER A 44 -12.35 -7.53 -1.13
N GLY A 45 -11.07 -7.68 -0.79
CA GLY A 45 -9.96 -6.97 -1.43
C GLY A 45 -9.70 -5.57 -0.88
N LYS A 46 -10.33 -5.19 0.25
CA LYS A 46 -10.17 -3.87 0.88
C LYS A 46 -8.73 -3.49 1.22
N THR A 47 -7.85 -4.46 1.48
CA THR A 47 -6.44 -4.18 1.82
C THR A 47 -5.72 -3.40 0.72
N LEU A 48 -5.94 -3.75 -0.55
CA LEU A 48 -5.30 -3.05 -1.67
C LEU A 48 -5.79 -1.61 -1.83
N VAL A 49 -6.98 -1.30 -1.30
CA VAL A 49 -7.59 0.03 -1.40
C VAL A 49 -6.81 1.07 -0.64
N PHE A 50 -6.27 0.72 0.54
CA PHE A 50 -5.42 1.65 1.30
C PHE A 50 -3.92 1.40 1.08
N VAL A 51 -3.49 0.18 0.78
CA VAL A 51 -2.06 -0.12 0.56
C VAL A 51 -1.52 0.49 -0.73
N LEU A 52 -2.20 0.28 -1.87
CA LEU A 52 -1.64 0.73 -3.15
C LEU A 52 -1.54 2.26 -3.25
N PRO A 53 -2.56 3.04 -2.87
CA PRO A 53 -2.42 4.49 -2.87
C PRO A 53 -1.36 4.99 -1.89
N MET A 54 -1.25 4.39 -0.70
CA MET A 54 -0.23 4.77 0.28
C MET A 54 1.19 4.57 -0.27
N ILE A 55 1.47 3.43 -0.91
CA ILE A 55 2.76 3.17 -1.56
C ILE A 55 3.01 4.21 -2.66
N MET A 56 2.00 4.49 -3.48
CA MET A 56 2.17 5.44 -4.59
C MET A 56 2.44 6.87 -4.12
N LEU A 57 1.78 7.29 -3.04
CA LEU A 57 2.01 8.61 -2.44
C LEU A 57 3.39 8.67 -1.80
N ALA A 58 3.78 7.67 -1.00
CA ALA A 58 5.12 7.62 -0.41
C ALA A 58 6.23 7.61 -1.47
N LEU A 59 6.02 6.89 -2.57
CA LEU A 59 6.95 6.87 -3.70
C LEU A 59 7.06 8.24 -4.39
N GLN A 60 5.92 8.93 -4.55
CA GLN A 60 5.91 10.27 -5.13
C GLN A 60 6.66 11.27 -4.24
N GLU A 61 6.44 11.22 -2.93
CA GLU A 61 7.15 12.08 -1.99
C GLU A 61 8.65 11.77 -1.97
N GLU A 62 9.07 10.51 -1.99
CA GLU A 62 10.49 10.15 -2.06
C GLU A 62 11.18 10.69 -3.33
N VAL A 63 10.44 10.86 -4.43
CA VAL A 63 10.95 11.50 -5.67
C VAL A 63 11.08 13.02 -5.50
N ILE A 64 10.13 13.67 -4.82
CA ILE A 64 10.07 15.13 -4.68
C ILE A 64 11.04 15.61 -3.59
N MET A 65 10.98 14.97 -2.42
CA MET A 65 11.75 15.29 -1.23
C MET A 65 12.03 13.99 -0.45
N PRO A 66 13.21 13.36 -0.65
CA PRO A 66 13.56 12.11 -0.01
C PRO A 66 13.49 12.17 1.53
N ILE A 67 12.95 11.13 2.16
CA ILE A 67 12.82 11.06 3.62
C ILE A 67 14.20 10.87 4.25
N VAL A 68 14.59 11.77 5.15
CA VAL A 68 15.90 11.74 5.83
C VAL A 68 15.83 11.05 7.20
N PRO A 69 16.98 10.60 7.76
CA PRO A 69 17.00 9.99 9.09
C PRO A 69 16.41 10.91 10.16
N GLY A 70 15.51 10.37 10.99
CA GLY A 70 14.81 11.10 12.04
C GLY A 70 13.42 11.59 11.66
N GLU A 71 13.04 11.51 10.38
CA GLU A 71 11.68 11.79 9.94
C GLU A 71 10.74 10.59 10.19
N GLY A 72 9.51 10.90 10.57
CA GLY A 72 8.47 9.92 10.85
C GLY A 72 7.89 9.28 9.58
N PRO A 73 6.97 8.32 9.73
CA PRO A 73 6.33 7.67 8.58
C PRO A 73 5.40 8.63 7.84
N PHE A 74 5.45 8.61 6.51
CA PHE A 74 4.48 9.31 5.65
C PHE A 74 3.08 8.68 5.70
N GLY A 75 3.02 7.35 5.80
CA GLY A 75 1.77 6.59 5.88
C GLY A 75 1.73 5.69 7.10
N LEU A 76 0.56 5.62 7.76
CA LEU A 76 0.33 4.78 8.94
C LEU A 76 -0.90 3.90 8.73
N VAL A 77 -0.74 2.60 8.99
CA VAL A 77 -1.86 1.65 9.08
C VAL A 77 -1.93 1.12 10.50
N ILE A 78 -3.09 1.25 11.13
CA ILE A 78 -3.35 0.76 12.48
C ILE A 78 -4.19 -0.51 12.37
N CYS A 79 -3.80 -1.56 13.09
CA CYS A 79 -4.48 -2.85 13.12
C CYS A 79 -4.89 -3.24 14.55
N PRO A 80 -5.97 -3.99 14.73
CA PRO A 80 -6.45 -4.42 16.05
C PRO A 80 -5.66 -5.59 16.64
N SER A 81 -4.87 -6.31 15.84
CA SER A 81 -4.06 -7.45 16.30
C SER A 81 -2.68 -7.49 15.63
N ARG A 82 -1.74 -8.17 16.28
CA ARG A 82 -0.38 -8.40 15.78
C ARG A 82 -0.39 -9.16 14.45
N GLU A 83 -1.25 -10.16 14.33
CA GLU A 83 -1.40 -11.01 13.14
C GLU A 83 -1.89 -10.18 11.96
N LEU A 84 -2.90 -9.31 12.16
CA LEU A 84 -3.42 -8.48 11.07
C LEU A 84 -2.40 -7.42 10.64
N ALA A 85 -1.65 -6.85 11.58
CA ALA A 85 -0.54 -5.94 11.27
C ALA A 85 0.52 -6.65 10.42
N ARG A 86 0.93 -7.87 10.81
CA ARG A 86 1.91 -8.67 10.06
C ARG A 86 1.43 -9.02 8.65
N GLN A 87 0.19 -9.50 8.52
CA GLN A 87 -0.41 -9.81 7.22
C GLN A 87 -0.48 -8.58 6.32
N THR A 88 -0.84 -7.42 6.88
CA THR A 88 -0.91 -6.17 6.11
C THR A 88 0.48 -5.70 5.69
N TYR A 89 1.46 -5.77 6.59
CA TYR A 89 2.86 -5.44 6.31
C TYR A 89 3.45 -6.33 5.20
N GLU A 90 3.19 -7.63 5.23
CA GLU A 90 3.60 -8.55 4.15
C GLU A 90 2.99 -8.16 2.80
N VAL A 91 1.74 -7.69 2.77
CA VAL A 91 1.11 -7.17 1.55
C VAL A 91 1.84 -5.91 1.06
N VAL A 92 2.22 -5.00 1.96
CA VAL A 92 3.01 -3.80 1.59
C VAL A 92 4.34 -4.22 0.96
N GLU A 93 5.12 -5.05 1.64
CA GLU A 93 6.43 -5.51 1.15
C GLU A 93 6.34 -6.22 -0.21
N GLN A 94 5.30 -7.01 -0.44
CA GLN A 94 5.06 -7.67 -1.72
C GLN A 94 4.96 -6.71 -2.91
N PHE A 95 4.55 -5.46 -2.69
CA PHE A 95 4.48 -4.43 -3.72
C PHE A 95 5.69 -3.49 -3.72
N LEU A 96 6.43 -3.38 -2.61
CA LEU A 96 7.69 -2.62 -2.56
C LEU A 96 8.85 -3.36 -3.24
N ILE A 97 8.94 -4.69 -3.10
CA ILE A 97 9.97 -5.52 -3.76
C ILE A 97 10.05 -5.27 -5.28
N PRO A 98 8.96 -5.39 -6.07
CA PRO A 98 9.04 -5.18 -7.51
C PRO A 98 9.32 -3.72 -7.89
N LEU A 99 9.00 -2.74 -7.05
CA LEU A 99 9.40 -1.35 -7.28
C LEU A 99 10.93 -1.20 -7.17
N ARG A 100 11.55 -1.78 -6.13
CA ARG A 100 13.01 -1.80 -5.96
C ARG A 100 13.72 -2.51 -7.12
N GLU A 101 13.20 -3.65 -7.57
CA GLU A 101 13.73 -4.40 -8.72
C GLU A 101 13.73 -3.57 -10.01
N TYR A 102 12.72 -2.72 -10.20
CA TYR A 102 12.60 -1.80 -11.33
C TYR A 102 13.33 -0.46 -11.12
N ARG A 103 14.18 -0.37 -10.08
CA ARG A 103 15.00 0.81 -9.74
C ARG A 103 14.20 2.08 -9.46
N TYR A 104 12.97 1.95 -8.97
CA TYR A 104 12.28 3.08 -8.34
C TYR A 104 12.99 3.48 -7.04
N PRO A 105 12.84 4.74 -6.59
CA PRO A 105 13.31 5.16 -5.26
C PRO A 105 12.85 4.22 -4.16
N GLU A 106 13.71 4.02 -3.16
CA GLU A 106 13.46 3.07 -2.10
C GLU A 106 12.44 3.61 -1.11
N VAL A 107 11.22 3.09 -1.19
CA VAL A 107 10.23 3.25 -0.13
C VAL A 107 10.50 2.21 0.96
N ARG A 108 10.66 2.70 2.19
CA ARG A 108 10.90 1.89 3.39
C ARG A 108 9.57 1.63 4.10
N SER A 109 9.38 0.43 4.62
CA SER A 109 8.25 0.08 5.47
C SER A 109 8.76 -0.39 6.84
N LEU A 110 7.94 -0.23 7.87
CA LEU A 110 8.28 -0.65 9.23
C LEU A 110 7.06 -1.31 9.88
N LEU A 111 7.30 -2.43 10.58
CA LEU A 111 6.29 -3.12 11.38
C LEU A 111 6.48 -2.77 12.86
N CYS A 112 5.59 -1.94 13.40
CA CYS A 112 5.57 -1.59 14.82
C CYS A 112 4.49 -2.41 15.54
N ILE A 113 4.90 -3.48 16.21
CA ILE A 113 4.03 -4.36 17.01
C ILE A 113 4.75 -4.74 18.31
N GLY A 114 3.99 -5.18 19.32
CA GLY A 114 4.57 -5.76 20.53
C GLY A 114 5.41 -7.00 20.22
N GLY A 115 6.51 -7.18 20.96
CA GLY A 115 7.30 -8.42 20.99
C GLY A 115 6.60 -9.52 21.80
N ASP A 116 7.25 -10.68 21.91
CA ASP A 116 6.89 -11.66 22.93
C ASP A 116 7.44 -11.23 24.30
#